data_AF-A0A7T8H256-F1
#
_entry.id   AF-A0A7T8H256-F1
#
_cell.length_a   1.000
_cell.length_b   1.000
_cell.length_c   1.000
_cell.angle_alpha   90.00
_cell.angle_beta   90.00
_cell.angle_gamma   90.00
#
_symmetry.space_group_name_H-M   'P 1'
#
loop_
_entity.id
_entity.type
_entity.pdbx_description
1 polymer ?
#
loop_
_entity_poly.entity_id
_entity_poly.type
_entity_poly.pdbx_seq_one_letter_code
_entity_poly.pdbx_strand_id
1 'polypeptide(L)'
;LPRRLLPPPGRGTRERPTLTMENDAHIDVSATAFYKAQPVIDFMCEVLDIRDINDQRKPLTDSQRVKFTKEIKCLKIEITHCGTMRRKYRVCNVTRRPAQMQSFPLQLENGQTVECTVSKYFLDKYKMKLRYPHLPCLQVGQEHKHTYLPLEVCNIVQGQRCIKKLTDMQTSTMIKATARSAPDREREINNLIRKADFNNDPYVQEFGLNISHDLMEVRGRVLPPPKLQYGGRTKQQALPNQGVWDMRGKQFFTGVEIREWAIACFAPSRTVREDALRNFTQSLQKISNDAGMPIIGQPCFCKYANGPDQVEPMFRYLKATFAGLQLI
;
A
#
# COMPACT_ATOMS: atom_id res chain seq x y z
N LEU A 1 -1.77 0.86 15.11
CA LEU A 1 -2.45 -0.40 15.50
C LEU A 1 -3.87 -0.07 15.98
N PRO A 2 -4.94 -0.78 15.56
CA PRO A 2 -5.18 -1.43 14.28
C PRO A 2 -6.42 -0.83 13.58
N ARG A 3 -6.26 -0.30 12.36
CA ARG A 3 -7.40 -0.13 11.45
C ARG A 3 -7.86 -1.53 11.04
N ARG A 4 -9.02 -1.98 11.52
CA ARG A 4 -9.66 -3.24 11.06
C ARG A 4 -10.13 -3.09 9.61
N LEU A 5 -9.22 -3.11 8.64
CA LEU A 5 -9.57 -3.27 7.23
C LEU A 5 -10.11 -4.69 7.09
N LEU A 6 -11.41 -4.82 6.89
CA LEU A 6 -12.04 -6.09 6.54
C LEU A 6 -11.67 -6.39 5.09
N PRO A 7 -11.03 -7.53 4.78
CA PRO A 7 -11.03 -8.03 3.42
C PRO A 7 -12.42 -8.65 3.17
N PRO A 8 -13.27 -8.10 2.29
CA PRO A 8 -14.29 -8.93 1.69
C PRO A 8 -13.59 -9.90 0.72
N PRO A 9 -14.04 -11.16 0.60
CA PRO A 9 -13.56 -12.04 -0.44
C PRO A 9 -13.93 -11.45 -1.81
N GLY A 10 -12.92 -11.10 -2.61
CA GLY A 10 -13.11 -10.81 -4.02
C GLY A 10 -13.07 -12.13 -4.78
N ARG A 11 -14.09 -12.42 -5.59
CA ARG A 11 -14.10 -13.59 -6.48
C ARG A 11 -13.55 -13.16 -7.85
N GLY A 12 -12.59 -13.91 -8.38
CA GLY A 12 -12.17 -13.79 -9.78
C GLY A 12 -12.60 -15.05 -10.53
N THR A 13 -13.48 -14.88 -11.52
CA THR A 13 -13.84 -15.94 -12.47
C THR A 13 -13.37 -15.52 -13.86
N ARG A 14 -12.69 -16.41 -14.57
CA ARG A 14 -12.27 -16.18 -15.97
C ARG A 14 -12.35 -17.48 -16.74
N GLU A 15 -13.03 -17.46 -17.88
CA GLU A 15 -13.09 -18.59 -18.80
C GLU A 15 -11.90 -18.52 -19.78
N ARG A 16 -11.35 -19.67 -20.15
CA ARG A 16 -10.33 -19.78 -21.20
C ARG A 16 -10.54 -21.06 -22.02
N PRO A 17 -10.39 -21.00 -23.35
CA PRO A 17 -10.36 -22.19 -24.19
C PRO A 17 -9.00 -22.91 -24.07
N THR A 18 -9.03 -24.25 -24.03
CA THR A 18 -7.85 -25.12 -23.89
C THR A 18 -7.66 -25.95 -25.18
N LEU A 19 -6.50 -26.60 -25.36
CA LEU A 19 -6.12 -27.35 -26.59
C LEU A 19 -6.93 -28.63 -26.81
N THR A 20 -7.63 -29.11 -25.79
CA THR A 20 -8.70 -30.12 -25.86
C THR A 20 -10.04 -29.38 -25.95
N MET A 21 -11.02 -29.90 -26.69
CA MET A 21 -12.36 -29.30 -26.82
C MET A 21 -13.19 -29.40 -25.52
N GLU A 22 -12.61 -29.03 -24.38
CA GLU A 22 -13.24 -28.94 -23.07
C GLU A 22 -13.06 -27.50 -22.59
N ASN A 23 -14.16 -26.90 -22.12
CA ASN A 23 -14.16 -25.54 -21.60
C ASN A 23 -13.79 -25.55 -20.12
N ASP A 24 -12.75 -24.81 -19.74
CA ASP A 24 -12.27 -24.76 -18.36
C ASP A 24 -12.69 -23.47 -17.65
N ALA A 25 -13.22 -23.64 -16.43
CA ALA A 25 -13.54 -22.54 -15.53
C ALA A 25 -12.37 -22.28 -14.57
N HIS A 26 -11.66 -21.15 -14.72
CA HIS A 26 -10.61 -20.76 -13.78
C HIS A 26 -11.20 -19.97 -12.61
N ILE A 27 -11.08 -20.55 -11.42
CA ILE A 27 -11.57 -19.98 -10.17
C ILE A 27 -10.37 -19.82 -9.22
N ASP A 28 -10.20 -18.62 -8.68
CA ASP A 28 -9.25 -18.36 -7.61
C ASP A 28 -9.85 -17.40 -6.56
N VAL A 29 -9.37 -17.52 -5.33
CA VAL A 29 -9.74 -16.63 -4.24
C VAL A 29 -8.93 -15.34 -4.36
N SER A 30 -9.49 -14.16 -4.11
CA SER A 30 -8.68 -12.95 -4.08
C SER A 30 -9.06 -12.05 -2.91
N ALA A 31 -8.09 -11.25 -2.47
CA ALA A 31 -8.28 -10.30 -1.39
C ALA A 31 -7.83 -8.92 -1.87
N THR A 32 -8.64 -7.90 -1.61
CA THR A 32 -8.31 -6.51 -1.91
C THR A 32 -8.82 -5.59 -0.82
N ALA A 33 -8.23 -4.41 -0.68
CA ALA A 33 -8.57 -3.48 0.39
C ALA A 33 -9.82 -2.66 0.03
N PHE A 34 -10.70 -2.48 1.01
CA PHE A 34 -11.89 -1.63 0.92
C PHE A 34 -11.92 -0.62 2.06
N TYR A 35 -12.48 0.55 1.80
CA TYR A 35 -12.82 1.50 2.85
C TYR A 35 -13.97 0.95 3.69
N LYS A 36 -13.81 1.00 5.01
CA LYS A 36 -14.86 0.60 5.94
C LYS A 36 -16.06 1.53 5.83
N ALA A 37 -17.25 0.96 5.95
CA ALA A 37 -18.47 1.73 6.16
C ALA A 37 -18.51 2.20 7.62
N GLN A 38 -18.28 3.48 7.85
CA GLN A 38 -18.18 4.07 9.19
C GLN A 38 -18.46 5.58 9.16
N PRO A 39 -18.78 6.22 10.30
CA PRO A 39 -18.85 7.67 10.41
C PRO A 39 -17.58 8.36 9.90
N VAL A 40 -17.74 9.51 9.24
CA VAL A 40 -16.59 10.27 8.73
C VAL A 40 -15.70 10.79 9.86
N ILE A 41 -16.28 11.08 11.04
CA ILE A 41 -15.51 11.43 12.25
C ILE A 41 -14.54 10.30 12.62
N ASP A 42 -15.02 9.05 12.68
CA ASP A 42 -14.19 7.90 13.03
C ASP A 42 -13.11 7.67 11.96
N PHE A 43 -13.48 7.79 10.68
CA PHE A 43 -12.52 7.73 9.59
C PHE A 43 -11.43 8.81 9.70
N MET A 44 -11.79 10.05 10.05
CA MET A 44 -10.83 11.13 10.30
C MET A 44 -9.90 10.78 11.47
N CYS A 45 -10.44 10.28 12.58
CA CYS A 45 -9.65 9.85 13.72
C CYS A 45 -8.66 8.73 13.34
N GLU A 46 -9.09 7.73 12.57
CA GLU A 46 -8.21 6.68 12.06
C GLU A 46 -7.11 7.23 11.14
N VAL A 47 -7.42 8.24 10.31
CA VAL A 47 -6.47 8.87 9.37
C VAL A 47 -5.42 9.72 10.09
N LEU A 48 -5.85 10.43 11.13
CA LEU A 48 -5.02 11.38 11.88
C LEU A 48 -4.39 10.79 13.14
N ASP A 49 -4.62 9.50 13.40
CA ASP A 49 -4.15 8.78 14.58
C ASP A 49 -4.63 9.43 15.90
N ILE A 50 -5.87 9.97 15.88
CA ILE A 50 -6.54 10.55 17.05
C ILE A 50 -7.27 9.41 17.79
N ARG A 51 -6.97 9.22 19.08
CA ARG A 51 -7.54 8.13 19.89
C ARG A 51 -8.98 8.40 20.30
N ASP A 52 -9.23 9.59 20.85
CA ASP A 52 -10.56 10.07 21.21
C ASP A 52 -10.81 11.41 20.51
N ILE A 53 -11.96 11.51 19.83
CA ILE A 53 -12.40 12.77 19.21
C ILE A 53 -12.57 13.89 20.23
N ASN A 54 -12.86 13.56 21.50
CA ASN A 54 -13.03 14.55 22.57
C ASN A 54 -11.72 15.27 22.95
N ASP A 55 -10.56 14.67 22.63
CA ASP A 55 -9.25 15.31 22.80
C ASP A 55 -9.03 16.40 21.74
N GLN A 56 -9.68 16.26 20.58
CA GLN A 56 -9.60 17.22 19.48
C GLN A 56 -10.53 18.41 19.72
N ARG A 57 -10.22 19.25 20.70
CA ARG A 57 -10.99 20.47 21.02
C ARG A 57 -10.65 21.68 20.13
N LYS A 58 -9.52 21.60 19.43
CA LYS A 58 -9.02 22.66 18.53
C LYS A 58 -9.30 22.30 17.06
N PRO A 59 -9.41 23.30 16.16
CA PRO A 59 -9.43 23.04 14.73
C PRO A 59 -8.21 22.22 14.29
N LEU A 60 -8.37 21.47 13.20
CA LEU A 60 -7.26 20.71 12.62
C LEU A 60 -6.15 21.67 12.17
N THR A 61 -4.89 21.29 12.42
CA THR A 61 -3.73 21.98 11.82
C THR A 61 -3.77 21.83 10.30
N ASP A 62 -3.10 22.72 9.56
CA ASP A 62 -3.07 22.64 8.10
C ASP A 62 -2.47 21.31 7.59
N SER A 63 -1.45 20.78 8.28
CA SER A 63 -0.87 19.46 7.97
C SER A 63 -1.88 18.32 8.16
N GLN A 64 -2.60 18.29 9.29
CA GLN A 64 -3.65 17.31 9.55
C GLN A 64 -4.79 17.41 8.54
N ARG A 65 -5.25 18.64 8.25
CA ARG A 65 -6.31 18.88 7.27
C ARG A 65 -5.89 18.35 5.90
N VAL A 66 -4.68 18.69 5.42
CA VAL A 66 -4.16 18.21 4.12
C VAL A 66 -4.04 16.69 4.09
N LYS A 67 -3.54 16.05 5.17
CA LYS A 67 -3.50 14.58 5.30
C LYS A 67 -4.91 13.99 5.18
N PHE A 68 -5.88 14.54 5.91
CA PHE A 68 -7.27 14.07 5.85
C PHE A 68 -7.91 14.29 4.48
N THR A 69 -7.73 15.47 3.86
CA THR A 69 -8.23 15.78 2.51
C THR A 69 -7.70 14.77 1.50
N LYS A 70 -6.39 14.46 1.55
CA LYS A 70 -5.78 13.47 0.65
C LYS A 70 -6.43 12.10 0.78
N GLU A 71 -6.86 11.70 1.99
CA GLU A 71 -7.48 10.40 2.22
C GLU A 71 -8.96 10.35 1.82
N ILE A 72 -9.75 11.38 2.16
CA ILE A 72 -11.20 11.37 1.93
C ILE A 72 -11.63 11.86 0.54
N LYS A 73 -10.80 12.64 -0.15
CA LYS A 73 -11.12 13.14 -1.49
C LYS A 73 -11.40 11.97 -2.43
N CYS A 74 -12.44 12.13 -3.23
CA CYS A 74 -13.04 11.16 -4.15
C CYS A 74 -13.83 10.00 -3.51
N LEU A 75 -13.90 9.89 -2.18
CA LEU A 75 -14.78 8.88 -1.56
C LEU A 75 -16.25 9.29 -1.66
N LYS A 76 -17.12 8.29 -1.80
CA LYS A 76 -18.57 8.45 -1.66
C LYS A 76 -18.94 8.41 -0.18
N ILE A 77 -19.77 9.36 0.21
CA ILE A 77 -20.37 9.44 1.53
C ILE A 77 -21.89 9.45 1.42
N GLU A 78 -22.57 9.14 2.51
CA GLU A 78 -24.02 9.29 2.64
C GLU A 78 -24.35 10.15 3.86
N ILE A 79 -25.43 10.91 3.75
CA ILE A 79 -25.90 11.79 4.83
C ILE A 79 -26.74 11.02 5.84
N THR A 80 -26.72 11.50 7.08
CA THR A 80 -27.46 10.89 8.21
C THR A 80 -28.50 11.81 8.86
N HIS A 81 -28.56 13.08 8.45
CA HIS A 81 -29.40 14.11 9.10
C HIS A 81 -30.81 14.26 8.51
N CYS A 82 -31.12 13.62 7.37
CA CYS A 82 -32.42 13.72 6.69
C CYS A 82 -33.32 12.49 6.93
N GLY A 83 -33.43 12.04 8.19
CA GLY A 83 -34.30 10.92 8.57
C GLY A 83 -33.97 9.63 7.81
N THR A 84 -34.95 9.09 7.08
CA THR A 84 -34.80 7.87 6.27
C THR A 84 -34.04 8.10 4.95
N MET A 85 -33.90 9.34 4.50
CA MET A 85 -33.27 9.65 3.22
C MET A 85 -31.74 9.60 3.31
N ARG A 86 -31.14 8.57 2.73
CA ARG A 86 -29.68 8.35 2.68
C ARG A 86 -29.07 8.83 1.37
N ARG A 87 -29.13 10.13 1.12
CA ARG A 87 -28.57 10.70 -0.12
C ARG A 87 -27.04 10.53 -0.15
N LYS A 88 -26.54 10.07 -1.29
CA LYS A 88 -25.11 9.81 -1.53
C LYS A 88 -24.46 10.96 -2.28
N TYR A 89 -23.23 11.28 -1.89
CA TYR A 89 -22.42 12.32 -2.50
C TYR A 89 -20.98 11.86 -2.69
N ARG A 90 -20.25 12.45 -3.63
CA ARG A 90 -18.80 12.28 -3.75
C ARG A 90 -18.10 13.51 -3.15
N VAL A 91 -17.12 13.27 -2.30
CA VAL A 91 -16.29 14.33 -1.70
C VAL A 91 -15.32 14.85 -2.73
N CYS A 92 -15.34 16.15 -2.96
CA CYS A 92 -14.40 16.83 -3.85
C CYS A 92 -13.32 17.60 -3.07
N ASN A 93 -13.63 18.10 -1.87
CA ASN A 93 -12.67 18.82 -1.03
C ASN A 93 -13.03 18.80 0.46
N VAL A 94 -12.14 19.34 1.29
CA VAL A 94 -12.37 19.62 2.71
C VAL A 94 -12.09 21.11 2.95
N THR A 95 -13.01 21.79 3.63
CA THR A 95 -12.91 23.25 3.83
C THR A 95 -11.72 23.61 4.73
N ARG A 96 -11.11 24.79 4.48
CA ARG A 96 -10.08 25.34 5.37
C ARG A 96 -10.68 25.91 6.65
N ARG A 97 -11.84 26.57 6.54
CA ARG A 97 -12.57 27.12 7.69
C ARG A 97 -13.40 26.01 8.37
N PRO A 98 -13.53 26.05 9.70
CA PRO A 98 -14.38 25.13 10.46
C PRO A 98 -15.87 25.38 10.20
N ALA A 99 -16.74 24.43 10.52
CA ALA A 99 -18.18 24.51 10.26
C ALA A 99 -18.86 25.75 10.88
N GLN A 100 -18.36 26.24 12.02
CA GLN A 100 -18.86 27.47 12.65
C GLN A 100 -18.50 28.77 11.90
N MET A 101 -17.46 28.76 11.06
CA MET A 101 -16.99 29.93 10.30
C MET A 101 -17.12 29.75 8.78
N GLN A 102 -17.32 28.53 8.31
CA GLN A 102 -17.55 28.26 6.89
C GLN A 102 -18.94 28.74 6.52
N SER A 103 -19.00 29.66 5.57
CA SER A 103 -20.25 30.24 5.08
C SER A 103 -20.49 29.89 3.62
N PHE A 104 -21.74 30.10 3.20
CA PHE A 104 -22.19 29.94 1.82
C PHE A 104 -23.36 30.90 1.55
N PRO A 105 -23.57 31.31 0.29
CA PRO A 105 -24.73 32.09 -0.10
C PRO A 105 -25.99 31.21 -0.02
N LEU A 106 -26.91 31.59 0.88
CA LEU A 106 -28.21 30.95 1.06
C LEU A 106 -29.29 31.87 0.50
N GLN A 107 -30.04 31.37 -0.49
CA GLN A 107 -31.20 32.07 -1.00
C GLN A 107 -32.41 31.79 -0.10
N LEU A 108 -33.01 32.85 0.44
CA LEU A 108 -34.21 32.80 1.27
C LEU A 108 -35.47 32.75 0.39
N GLU A 109 -36.61 32.40 0.99
CA GLU A 109 -37.90 32.30 0.29
C GLU A 109 -38.37 33.64 -0.31
N ASN A 110 -37.94 34.76 0.26
CA ASN A 110 -38.21 36.11 -0.26
C ASN A 110 -37.28 36.52 -1.43
N GLY A 111 -36.47 35.60 -1.95
CA GLY A 111 -35.54 35.83 -3.06
C GLY A 111 -34.21 36.48 -2.66
N GLN A 112 -34.04 36.97 -1.43
CA GLN A 112 -32.79 37.56 -0.97
C GLN A 112 -31.72 36.49 -0.74
N THR A 113 -30.47 36.80 -1.07
CA THR A 113 -29.33 35.93 -0.77
C THR A 113 -28.58 36.46 0.45
N VAL A 114 -28.44 35.62 1.47
CA VAL A 114 -27.71 35.96 2.70
C VAL A 114 -26.55 35.00 2.90
N GLU A 115 -25.44 35.51 3.42
CA GLU A 115 -24.33 34.66 3.86
C GLU A 115 -24.73 33.93 5.15
N CYS A 116 -24.77 32.59 5.10
CA CYS A 116 -25.12 31.75 6.22
C CYS A 116 -23.98 30.78 6.54
N THR A 117 -23.62 30.63 7.82
CA THR A 117 -22.63 29.63 8.22
C THR A 117 -23.24 28.23 8.21
N VAL A 118 -22.43 27.22 7.94
CA VAL A 118 -22.88 25.81 7.94
C VAL A 118 -23.48 25.44 9.29
N SER A 119 -22.82 25.82 10.40
CA SER A 119 -23.36 25.56 11.74
C SER A 119 -24.71 26.23 12.00
N LYS A 120 -24.91 27.48 11.54
CA LYS A 120 -26.19 28.18 11.70
C LYS A 120 -27.29 27.54 10.86
N TYR A 121 -26.99 27.21 9.60
CA TYR A 121 -27.93 26.54 8.71
C TYR A 121 -28.44 25.21 9.29
N PHE A 122 -27.54 24.38 9.83
CA PHE A 122 -27.93 23.10 10.44
C PHE A 122 -28.78 23.28 11.71
N LEU A 123 -28.50 24.31 12.51
CA LEU A 123 -29.32 24.66 13.67
C LEU A 123 -30.71 25.15 13.25
N ASP A 124 -30.79 26.05 12.27
CA ASP A 124 -32.04 26.70 11.88
C ASP A 124 -32.95 25.75 11.07
N LYS A 125 -32.40 25.07 10.06
CA LYS A 125 -33.12 24.21 9.11
C LYS A 125 -33.43 22.81 9.66
N TYR A 126 -32.46 22.19 10.35
CA TYR A 126 -32.57 20.81 10.83
C TYR A 126 -32.72 20.70 12.35
N LYS A 127 -32.76 21.84 13.07
CA LYS A 127 -32.80 21.87 14.55
C LYS A 127 -31.67 21.06 15.20
N MET A 128 -30.52 21.03 14.52
CA MET A 128 -29.37 20.21 14.89
C MET A 128 -28.22 21.11 15.35
N LYS A 129 -27.92 21.10 16.65
CA LYS A 129 -26.72 21.73 17.20
C LYS A 129 -25.52 20.83 16.94
N LEU A 130 -24.55 21.33 16.18
CA LEU A 130 -23.36 20.55 15.87
C LEU A 130 -22.53 20.25 17.13
N ARG A 131 -22.05 19.01 17.28
CA ARG A 131 -21.19 18.62 18.40
C ARG A 131 -19.74 19.05 18.18
N TYR A 132 -19.28 19.03 16.93
CA TYR A 132 -17.91 19.39 16.56
C TYR A 132 -17.85 20.58 15.57
N PRO A 133 -18.36 21.77 15.97
CA PRO A 133 -18.46 22.94 15.09
C PRO A 133 -17.08 23.53 14.69
N HIS A 134 -16.03 23.20 15.44
CA HIS A 134 -14.63 23.57 15.19
C HIS A 134 -13.92 22.69 14.15
N LEU A 135 -14.55 21.60 13.68
CA LEU A 135 -14.01 20.75 12.60
C LEU A 135 -14.41 21.30 11.22
N PRO A 136 -13.64 20.99 10.15
CA PRO A 136 -13.97 21.42 8.80
C PRO A 136 -15.22 20.71 8.25
N CYS A 137 -15.71 21.17 7.10
CA CYS A 137 -16.78 20.52 6.35
C CYS A 137 -16.22 19.76 5.14
N LEU A 138 -16.97 18.75 4.69
CA LEU A 138 -16.77 18.15 3.38
C LEU A 138 -17.45 19.01 2.31
N GLN A 139 -16.70 19.40 1.30
CA GLN A 139 -17.29 19.92 0.07
C GLN A 139 -17.62 18.74 -0.83
N VAL A 140 -18.85 18.71 -1.34
CA VAL A 140 -19.37 17.59 -2.12
C VAL A 140 -20.03 18.03 -3.42
N GLY A 141 -20.08 17.12 -4.39
CA GLY A 141 -20.67 17.40 -5.70
C GLY A 141 -19.70 18.15 -6.61
N GLN A 142 -20.13 19.28 -7.16
CA GLN A 142 -19.33 20.07 -8.08
C GLN A 142 -18.43 21.04 -7.31
N GLU A 143 -17.13 21.08 -7.63
CA GLU A 143 -16.14 21.92 -6.92
C GLU A 143 -16.45 23.42 -6.96
N HIS A 144 -17.12 23.91 -8.01
CA HIS A 144 -17.54 25.30 -8.14
C HIS A 144 -18.82 25.65 -7.36
N LYS A 145 -19.51 24.64 -6.78
CA LYS A 145 -20.71 24.84 -5.96
C LYS A 145 -20.39 24.80 -4.46
N HIS A 146 -21.25 25.43 -3.67
CA HIS A 146 -21.07 25.62 -2.24
C HIS A 146 -21.88 24.61 -1.40
N THR A 147 -21.79 23.32 -1.73
CA THR A 147 -22.44 22.26 -0.93
C THR A 147 -21.47 21.72 0.12
N TYR A 148 -21.65 22.16 1.37
CA TYR A 148 -20.82 21.80 2.50
C TYR A 148 -21.58 20.93 3.51
N LEU A 149 -20.97 19.83 3.95
CA LEU A 149 -21.54 18.92 4.94
C LEU A 149 -20.62 18.81 6.16
N PRO A 150 -21.12 19.02 7.39
CA PRO A 150 -20.39 18.70 8.62
C PRO A 150 -19.97 17.23 8.64
N LEU A 151 -18.79 16.94 9.21
CA LEU A 151 -18.27 15.56 9.27
C LEU A 151 -19.20 14.62 10.04
N GLU A 152 -19.84 15.12 11.10
CA GLU A 152 -20.71 14.35 12.00
C GLU A 152 -22.04 13.89 11.38
N VAL A 153 -22.43 14.44 10.22
CA VAL A 153 -23.65 14.04 9.51
C VAL A 153 -23.37 13.17 8.28
N CYS A 154 -22.17 12.60 8.18
CA CYS A 154 -21.69 11.84 7.03
C CYS A 154 -21.14 10.47 7.43
N ASN A 155 -21.49 9.44 6.66
CA ASN A 155 -20.89 8.11 6.73
C ASN A 155 -20.16 7.77 5.43
N ILE A 156 -19.04 7.06 5.49
CA ILE A 156 -18.39 6.46 4.32
C ILE A 156 -19.28 5.33 3.79
N VAL A 157 -19.58 5.35 2.48
CA VAL A 157 -20.41 4.32 1.84
C VAL A 157 -19.65 2.99 1.75
N GLN A 158 -20.35 1.88 2.00
CA GLN A 158 -19.78 0.53 1.90
C GLN A 158 -19.36 0.13 0.48
N GLY A 159 -18.48 -0.87 0.37
CA GLY A 159 -18.11 -1.48 -0.92
C GLY A 159 -17.18 -0.63 -1.79
N GLN A 160 -16.55 0.40 -1.23
CA GLN A 160 -15.60 1.24 -1.98
C GLN A 160 -14.20 0.67 -1.91
N ARG A 161 -13.70 0.17 -3.04
CA ARG A 161 -12.33 -0.35 -3.16
C ARG A 161 -11.30 0.75 -2.92
N CYS A 162 -10.28 0.45 -2.13
CA CYS A 162 -9.13 1.34 -1.95
C CYS A 162 -8.18 1.18 -3.14
N ILE A 163 -8.06 2.25 -3.94
CA ILE A 163 -7.16 2.29 -5.11
C ILE A 163 -5.81 2.93 -4.74
N LYS A 164 -5.77 3.70 -3.64
CA LYS A 164 -4.55 4.36 -3.18
C LYS A 164 -3.54 3.32 -2.67
N LYS A 165 -2.25 3.61 -2.85
CA LYS A 165 -1.17 2.77 -2.34
C LYS A 165 -1.29 2.66 -0.81
N LEU A 166 -1.28 1.43 -0.32
CA LEU A 166 -1.26 1.15 1.11
C LEU A 166 0.10 1.53 1.70
N THR A 167 0.11 1.93 2.98
CA THR A 167 1.36 2.13 3.71
C THR A 167 2.09 0.80 3.92
N ASP A 168 3.39 0.82 4.20
CA ASP A 168 4.16 -0.43 4.40
C ASP A 168 3.60 -1.29 5.54
N MET A 169 3.12 -0.65 6.61
CA MET A 169 2.46 -1.32 7.73
C MET A 169 1.12 -1.97 7.32
N GLN A 170 0.33 -1.28 6.49
CA GLN A 170 -0.93 -1.82 5.96
C GLN A 170 -0.66 -2.98 5.00
N THR A 171 0.34 -2.85 4.13
CA THR A 171 0.79 -3.90 3.22
C THR A 171 1.26 -5.14 4.00
N SER A 172 2.07 -4.96 5.04
CA SER A 172 2.50 -6.06 5.92
C SER A 172 1.31 -6.75 6.59
N THR A 173 0.35 -5.98 7.09
CA THR A 173 -0.87 -6.53 7.72
C THR A 173 -1.72 -7.30 6.71
N MET A 174 -1.87 -6.78 5.49
CA MET A 174 -2.60 -7.43 4.41
C MET A 174 -1.95 -8.75 4.03
N ILE A 175 -0.63 -8.76 3.78
CA ILE A 175 0.14 -9.98 3.47
C ILE A 175 -0.04 -11.03 4.57
N LYS A 176 0.11 -10.64 5.85
CA LYS A 176 -0.07 -11.57 6.97
C LYS A 176 -1.48 -12.14 7.05
N ALA A 177 -2.50 -11.33 6.72
CA ALA A 177 -3.88 -11.77 6.74
C ALA A 177 -4.22 -12.71 5.56
N THR A 178 -3.59 -12.52 4.41
CA THR A 178 -3.95 -13.20 3.14
C THR A 178 -2.99 -14.30 2.72
N ALA A 179 -1.80 -14.38 3.29
CA ALA A 179 -0.84 -15.44 2.97
C ALA A 179 -1.40 -16.80 3.39
N ARG A 180 -1.38 -17.75 2.45
CA ARG A 180 -1.85 -19.13 2.62
C ARG A 180 -0.85 -20.08 2.00
N SER A 181 -0.69 -21.26 2.59
CA SER A 181 0.06 -22.34 1.95
C SER A 181 -0.70 -22.86 0.73
N ALA A 182 -0.03 -23.57 -0.19
CA ALA A 182 -0.70 -24.15 -1.35
C ALA A 182 -1.84 -25.13 -0.97
N PRO A 183 -1.67 -26.06 0.00
CA PRO A 183 -2.77 -26.92 0.44
C PRO A 183 -3.94 -26.16 1.08
N ASP A 184 -3.67 -25.10 1.85
CA ASP A 184 -4.74 -24.27 2.44
C ASP A 184 -5.52 -23.54 1.35
N ARG A 185 -4.81 -23.01 0.36
CA ARG A 185 -5.41 -22.29 -0.76
C ARG A 185 -6.29 -23.20 -1.61
N GLU A 186 -5.82 -24.41 -1.91
CA GLU A 186 -6.60 -25.43 -2.61
C GLU A 186 -7.90 -25.76 -1.87
N ARG A 187 -7.82 -25.97 -0.54
CA ARG A 187 -9.01 -26.17 0.30
C ARG A 187 -9.96 -24.97 0.29
N GLU A 188 -9.44 -23.75 0.34
CA GLU A 188 -10.25 -22.53 0.24
C GLU A 188 -10.98 -22.44 -1.11
N ILE A 189 -10.32 -22.79 -2.23
CA ILE A 189 -10.91 -22.80 -3.57
C ILE A 189 -12.00 -23.88 -3.66
N ASN A 190 -11.73 -25.11 -3.22
CA ASN A 190 -12.72 -26.19 -3.24
C ASN A 190 -13.95 -25.85 -2.38
N ASN A 191 -13.74 -25.24 -1.22
CA ASN A 191 -14.83 -24.75 -0.38
C ASN A 191 -15.61 -23.61 -1.06
N LEU A 192 -14.94 -22.72 -1.80
CA LEU A 192 -15.59 -21.65 -2.55
C LEU A 192 -16.48 -22.21 -3.66
N ILE A 193 -16.00 -23.20 -4.41
CA ILE A 193 -16.74 -23.85 -5.50
C ILE A 193 -18.01 -24.50 -4.96
N ARG A 194 -17.90 -25.28 -3.88
CA ARG A 194 -19.05 -25.92 -3.21
C ARG A 194 -20.07 -24.91 -2.69
N LYS A 195 -19.61 -23.76 -2.19
CA LYS A 195 -20.49 -22.68 -1.70
C LYS A 195 -21.08 -21.82 -2.81
N ALA A 196 -20.40 -21.70 -3.94
CA ALA A 196 -20.89 -20.96 -5.09
C ALA A 196 -22.03 -21.68 -5.78
N ASP A 197 -22.01 -23.02 -5.75
CA ASP A 197 -23.10 -23.88 -6.18
C ASP A 197 -23.63 -23.53 -7.58
N PHE A 198 -22.69 -23.38 -8.52
CA PHE A 198 -22.97 -22.86 -9.86
C PHE A 198 -24.06 -23.63 -10.60
N ASN A 199 -24.18 -24.93 -10.36
CA ASN A 199 -25.16 -25.79 -11.02
C ASN A 199 -26.62 -25.50 -10.58
N ASN A 200 -26.81 -24.76 -9.48
CA ASN A 200 -28.10 -24.27 -9.02
C ASN A 200 -28.38 -22.81 -9.43
N ASP A 201 -27.47 -22.16 -10.17
CA ASP A 201 -27.72 -20.83 -10.72
C ASP A 201 -28.71 -20.92 -11.90
N PRO A 202 -29.83 -20.16 -11.87
CA PRO A 202 -30.85 -20.20 -12.93
C PRO A 202 -30.31 -19.92 -14.33
N TYR A 203 -29.32 -19.03 -14.45
CA TYR A 203 -28.73 -18.68 -15.73
C TYR A 203 -27.82 -19.81 -16.23
N VAL A 204 -27.04 -20.44 -15.34
CA VAL A 204 -26.19 -21.60 -15.71
C VAL A 204 -27.06 -22.75 -16.25
N GLN A 205 -28.19 -23.01 -15.60
CA GLN A 205 -29.16 -24.02 -16.04
C GLN A 205 -29.83 -23.65 -17.37
N GLU A 206 -30.19 -22.37 -17.56
CA GLU A 206 -30.78 -21.87 -18.81
C GLU A 206 -29.87 -22.09 -20.02
N PHE A 207 -28.56 -21.93 -19.85
CA PHE A 207 -27.56 -22.22 -20.88
C PHE A 207 -27.17 -23.71 -20.98
N GLY A 208 -27.78 -24.59 -20.18
CA GLY A 208 -27.49 -26.03 -20.18
C GLY A 208 -26.06 -26.38 -19.74
N LEU A 209 -25.42 -25.50 -18.95
CA LEU A 209 -24.06 -25.69 -18.47
C LEU A 209 -24.05 -26.56 -17.21
N ASN A 210 -23.02 -27.39 -17.07
CA ASN A 210 -22.75 -28.18 -15.87
C ASN A 210 -21.27 -28.05 -15.51
N ILE A 211 -20.99 -27.59 -14.30
CA ILE A 211 -19.64 -27.30 -13.82
C ILE A 211 -19.24 -28.37 -12.79
N SER A 212 -18.13 -29.05 -13.05
CA SER A 212 -17.55 -30.01 -12.10
C SER A 212 -17.07 -29.29 -10.83
N HIS A 213 -17.22 -29.96 -9.68
CA HIS A 213 -16.69 -29.47 -8.40
C HIS A 213 -15.23 -29.88 -8.15
N ASP A 214 -14.70 -30.81 -8.96
CA ASP A 214 -13.35 -31.34 -8.81
C ASP A 214 -12.35 -30.55 -9.65
N LEU A 215 -11.13 -30.40 -9.14
CA LEU A 215 -10.04 -29.77 -9.87
C LEU A 215 -9.59 -30.69 -11.01
N MET A 216 -9.29 -30.08 -12.17
CA MET A 216 -8.74 -30.81 -13.30
C MET A 216 -7.37 -31.40 -12.94
N GLU A 217 -7.21 -32.71 -13.17
CA GLU A 217 -5.94 -33.39 -13.03
C GLU A 217 -5.06 -33.17 -14.26
N VAL A 218 -3.85 -32.63 -14.06
CA VAL A 218 -2.90 -32.40 -15.13
C VAL A 218 -1.56 -33.04 -14.78
N ARG A 219 -0.97 -33.76 -15.74
CA ARG A 219 0.37 -34.36 -15.58
C ARG A 219 1.46 -33.32 -15.86
N GLY A 220 2.06 -32.80 -14.79
CA GLY A 220 3.26 -31.96 -14.87
C GLY A 220 4.55 -32.74 -15.11
N ARG A 221 5.62 -32.04 -15.53
CA ARG A 221 6.98 -32.57 -15.61
C ARG A 221 7.95 -31.67 -14.84
N VAL A 222 8.78 -32.24 -13.99
CA VAL A 222 9.88 -31.54 -13.31
C VAL A 222 11.15 -31.72 -14.14
N LEU A 223 11.61 -30.65 -14.78
CA LEU A 223 12.81 -30.70 -15.61
C LEU A 223 14.07 -30.77 -14.73
N PRO A 224 15.11 -31.53 -15.14
CA PRO A 224 16.37 -31.54 -14.43
C PRO A 224 17.01 -30.13 -14.46
N PRO A 225 17.50 -29.62 -13.32
CA PRO A 225 18.12 -28.31 -13.29
C PRO A 225 19.48 -28.31 -14.03
N PRO A 226 19.85 -27.20 -14.69
CA PRO A 226 21.17 -27.08 -15.30
C PRO A 226 22.25 -26.99 -14.23
N LYS A 227 23.45 -27.46 -14.55
CA LYS A 227 24.65 -27.25 -13.72
C LYS A 227 25.19 -25.84 -13.95
N LEU A 228 25.55 -25.17 -12.87
CA LEU A 228 26.14 -23.83 -12.89
C LEU A 228 27.66 -23.95 -12.79
N GLN A 229 28.36 -23.50 -13.82
CA GLN A 229 29.82 -23.51 -13.85
C GLN A 229 30.39 -22.28 -13.14
N TYR A 230 31.21 -22.51 -12.11
CA TYR A 230 31.96 -21.47 -11.41
C TYR A 230 33.41 -21.41 -11.91
N GLY A 231 34.12 -20.35 -11.52
CA GLY A 231 35.50 -20.10 -11.91
C GLY A 231 36.47 -20.48 -10.82
N GLY A 232 37.47 -19.62 -10.62
CA GLY A 232 38.57 -19.90 -9.71
C GLY A 232 39.43 -21.09 -10.15
N ARG A 233 40.32 -21.52 -9.25
CA ARG A 233 41.25 -22.64 -9.53
C ARG A 233 40.54 -23.98 -9.64
N THR A 234 39.49 -24.18 -8.85
CA THR A 234 38.78 -25.46 -8.72
C THR A 234 37.68 -25.64 -9.74
N LYS A 235 37.25 -24.56 -10.44
CA LYS A 235 36.19 -24.59 -11.47
C LYS A 235 34.98 -25.44 -11.05
N GLN A 236 34.55 -25.27 -9.80
CA GLN A 236 33.48 -26.09 -9.24
C GLN A 236 32.17 -25.92 -10.02
N GLN A 237 31.32 -26.94 -9.96
CA GLN A 237 29.96 -26.86 -10.48
C GLN A 237 28.97 -26.87 -9.31
N ALA A 238 27.94 -26.03 -9.37
CA ALA A 238 26.79 -26.13 -8.48
C ALA A 238 25.64 -26.80 -9.21
N LEU A 239 25.02 -27.77 -8.56
CA LEU A 239 23.75 -28.35 -9.01
C LEU A 239 22.64 -27.78 -8.12
N PRO A 240 21.68 -27.02 -8.68
CA PRO A 240 20.55 -26.55 -7.90
C PRO A 240 19.75 -27.71 -7.30
N ASN A 241 19.40 -27.58 -6.03
CA ASN A 241 18.49 -28.49 -5.33
C ASN A 241 17.21 -27.72 -5.00
N GLN A 242 16.06 -28.19 -5.49
CA GLN A 242 14.76 -27.51 -5.34
C GLN A 242 14.82 -26.02 -5.74
N GLY A 243 15.57 -25.70 -6.81
CA GLY A 243 15.72 -24.33 -7.31
C GLY A 243 16.71 -23.46 -6.53
N VAL A 244 17.41 -24.00 -5.53
CA VAL A 244 18.35 -23.25 -4.68
C VAL A 244 19.77 -23.82 -4.82
N TRP A 245 20.77 -22.94 -4.78
CA TRP A 245 22.18 -23.28 -4.66
C TRP A 245 22.92 -22.22 -3.84
N ASP A 246 24.10 -22.53 -3.35
CA ASP A 246 24.97 -21.58 -2.64
C ASP A 246 26.36 -21.47 -3.29
N MET A 247 27.10 -20.42 -2.89
CA MET A 247 28.47 -20.16 -3.36
C MET A 247 29.54 -20.70 -2.38
N ARG A 248 29.19 -21.53 -1.39
CA ARG A 248 30.19 -22.01 -0.42
C ARG A 248 31.23 -22.87 -1.13
N GLY A 249 32.51 -22.53 -0.95
CA GLY A 249 33.64 -23.17 -1.61
C GLY A 249 33.79 -22.84 -3.10
N LYS A 250 33.00 -21.90 -3.64
CA LYS A 250 32.94 -21.57 -5.07
C LYS A 250 33.34 -20.11 -5.28
N GLN A 251 34.04 -19.86 -6.39
CA GLN A 251 34.48 -18.53 -6.79
C GLN A 251 33.81 -18.11 -8.09
N PHE A 252 33.56 -16.81 -8.27
CA PHE A 252 32.96 -16.29 -9.50
C PHE A 252 33.64 -16.82 -10.76
N PHE A 253 32.87 -17.00 -11.83
CA PHE A 253 33.38 -17.45 -13.12
C PHE A 253 34.53 -16.55 -13.61
N THR A 254 34.28 -15.24 -13.58
CA THR A 254 35.27 -14.19 -13.78
C THR A 254 35.18 -13.23 -12.60
N GLY A 255 36.14 -13.32 -11.69
CA GLY A 255 36.25 -12.41 -10.55
C GLY A 255 36.94 -11.10 -10.94
N VAL A 256 36.43 -9.98 -10.43
CA VAL A 256 37.09 -8.67 -10.56
C VAL A 256 37.92 -8.40 -9.31
N GLU A 257 39.11 -7.87 -9.51
CA GLU A 257 39.91 -7.35 -8.41
C GLU A 257 39.54 -5.87 -8.16
N ILE A 258 39.21 -5.54 -6.92
CA ILE A 258 38.82 -4.20 -6.50
C ILE A 258 40.01 -3.58 -5.75
N ARG A 259 40.61 -2.54 -6.33
CA ARG A 259 41.80 -1.85 -5.82
C ARG A 259 41.49 -0.48 -5.26
N GLU A 260 40.65 0.29 -5.95
CA GLU A 260 40.26 1.65 -5.54
C GLU A 260 38.76 1.70 -5.28
N TRP A 261 38.39 1.93 -4.02
CA TRP A 261 37.00 1.93 -3.56
C TRP A 261 36.81 2.86 -2.36
N ALA A 262 35.58 3.30 -2.12
CA ALA A 262 35.25 4.30 -1.10
C ALA A 262 34.01 3.92 -0.29
N ILE A 263 33.91 4.43 0.94
CA ILE A 263 32.75 4.32 1.82
C ILE A 263 32.19 5.72 2.09
N ALA A 264 30.91 5.92 1.76
CA ALA A 264 30.13 7.09 2.16
C ALA A 264 29.02 6.64 3.12
N CYS A 265 29.12 6.99 4.40
CA CYS A 265 28.15 6.58 5.43
C CYS A 265 27.11 7.68 5.66
N PHE A 266 25.89 7.47 5.15
CA PHE A 266 24.75 8.38 5.36
C PHE A 266 23.99 8.11 6.67
N ALA A 267 24.38 7.08 7.41
CA ALA A 267 23.86 6.83 8.75
C ALA A 267 24.55 7.77 9.76
N PRO A 268 23.83 8.26 10.79
CA PRO A 268 24.43 9.06 11.84
C PRO A 268 25.57 8.32 12.55
N SER A 269 26.68 9.01 12.79
CA SER A 269 27.88 8.44 13.43
C SER A 269 27.63 7.87 14.84
N ARG A 270 26.60 8.36 15.53
CA ARG A 270 26.13 7.81 16.82
C ARG A 270 25.51 6.41 16.70
N THR A 271 24.92 6.11 15.54
CA THR A 271 24.26 4.82 15.27
C THR A 271 25.24 3.85 14.62
N VAL A 272 26.02 4.34 13.65
CA VAL A 272 27.06 3.56 12.97
C VAL A 272 28.40 4.20 13.31
N ARG A 273 29.13 3.58 14.24
CA ARG A 273 30.45 4.06 14.70
C ARG A 273 31.55 3.61 13.73
N GLU A 274 32.70 4.26 13.80
CA GLU A 274 33.85 3.93 12.93
C GLU A 274 34.32 2.48 13.09
N ASP A 275 34.32 1.95 14.32
CA ASP A 275 34.65 0.54 14.56
C ASP A 275 33.70 -0.42 13.84
N ALA A 276 32.42 -0.06 13.72
CA ALA A 276 31.45 -0.86 12.98
C ALA A 276 31.75 -0.85 11.47
N LEU A 277 32.15 0.31 10.92
CA LEU A 277 32.58 0.42 9.51
C LEU A 277 33.86 -0.39 9.24
N ARG A 278 34.81 -0.39 10.19
CA ARG A 278 36.04 -1.17 10.10
C ARG A 278 35.76 -2.67 10.15
N ASN A 279 34.92 -3.13 11.08
CA ASN A 279 34.52 -4.54 11.19
C ASN A 279 33.73 -5.02 9.96
N PHE A 280 32.83 -4.18 9.45
CA PHE A 280 32.13 -4.43 8.19
C PHE A 280 33.10 -4.59 7.02
N THR A 281 34.07 -3.67 6.90
CA THR A 281 35.10 -3.69 5.85
C THR A 281 35.89 -5.00 5.88
N GLN A 282 36.40 -5.40 7.05
CA GLN A 282 37.17 -6.64 7.19
C GLN A 282 36.33 -7.88 6.84
N SER A 283 35.07 -7.91 7.28
CA SER A 283 34.15 -9.00 6.98
C SER A 283 33.84 -9.07 5.48
N LEU A 284 33.57 -7.93 4.86
CA LEU A 284 33.31 -7.82 3.42
C LEU A 284 34.53 -8.29 2.63
N GLN A 285 35.73 -7.83 2.95
CA GLN A 285 36.97 -8.24 2.29
C GLN A 285 37.20 -9.75 2.37
N LYS A 286 36.98 -10.36 3.55
CA LYS A 286 37.08 -11.81 3.72
C LYS A 286 36.12 -12.56 2.80
N ILE A 287 34.83 -12.20 2.82
CA ILE A 287 33.82 -12.86 1.99
C ILE A 287 34.09 -12.65 0.50
N SER A 288 34.54 -11.45 0.12
CA SER A 288 34.87 -11.10 -1.27
C SER A 288 36.06 -11.91 -1.79
N ASN A 289 37.09 -12.09 -0.96
CA ASN A 289 38.23 -12.95 -1.26
C ASN A 289 37.81 -14.42 -1.43
N ASP A 290 36.99 -14.94 -0.52
CA ASP A 290 36.48 -16.32 -0.59
C ASP A 290 35.65 -16.54 -1.87
N ALA A 291 34.90 -15.54 -2.31
CA ALA A 291 34.12 -15.55 -3.55
C ALA A 291 34.96 -15.32 -4.82
N GLY A 292 36.27 -15.05 -4.70
CA GLY A 292 37.16 -14.81 -5.83
C GLY A 292 37.05 -13.42 -6.45
N MET A 293 36.51 -12.44 -5.71
CA MET A 293 36.46 -11.01 -6.08
C MET A 293 37.29 -10.22 -5.06
N PRO A 294 38.62 -10.29 -5.10
CA PRO A 294 39.43 -9.75 -4.02
C PRO A 294 39.33 -8.23 -3.90
N ILE A 295 39.03 -7.73 -2.70
CA ILE A 295 39.07 -6.30 -2.36
C ILE A 295 40.41 -6.02 -1.68
N ILE A 296 41.25 -5.26 -2.35
CA ILE A 296 42.63 -4.97 -1.98
C ILE A 296 42.68 -3.66 -1.19
N GLY A 297 43.43 -3.67 -0.09
CA GLY A 297 43.72 -2.46 0.69
C GLY A 297 42.52 -1.87 1.43
N GLN A 298 42.74 -0.76 2.13
CA GLN A 298 41.69 0.01 2.80
C GLN A 298 40.98 0.95 1.80
N PRO A 299 39.75 1.38 2.07
CA PRO A 299 39.07 2.31 1.17
C PRO A 299 39.86 3.62 1.04
N CYS A 300 39.95 4.16 -0.17
CA CYS A 300 40.66 5.43 -0.43
C CYS A 300 39.94 6.64 0.19
N PHE A 301 38.66 6.48 0.52
CA PHE A 301 37.84 7.49 1.18
C PHE A 301 36.83 6.82 2.11
N CYS A 302 36.70 7.33 3.34
CA CYS A 302 35.68 6.88 4.30
C CYS A 302 35.19 8.07 5.12
N LYS A 303 33.96 8.56 4.84
CA LYS A 303 33.38 9.72 5.54
C LYS A 303 31.88 9.57 5.79
N TYR A 304 31.42 10.28 6.81
CA TYR A 304 29.99 10.47 7.08
C TYR A 304 29.43 11.61 6.23
N ALA A 305 28.19 11.44 5.79
CA ALA A 305 27.44 12.44 5.03
C ALA A 305 26.04 12.57 5.63
N ASN A 306 25.47 13.78 5.61
CA ASN A 306 24.12 14.02 6.11
C ASN A 306 23.26 14.63 5.01
N GLY A 307 22.14 13.99 4.71
CA GLY A 307 21.15 14.52 3.78
C GLY A 307 21.45 14.23 2.31
N PRO A 308 20.42 14.31 1.45
CA PRO A 308 20.53 14.03 0.02
C PRO A 308 21.33 15.10 -0.74
N ASP A 309 21.40 16.32 -0.21
CA ASP A 309 22.12 17.47 -0.76
C ASP A 309 23.64 17.27 -0.80
N GLN A 310 24.19 16.41 0.07
CA GLN A 310 25.62 16.11 0.11
C GLN A 310 26.06 15.02 -0.87
N VAL A 311 25.12 14.28 -1.48
CA VAL A 311 25.43 13.14 -2.36
C VAL A 311 26.19 13.60 -3.60
N GLU A 312 25.65 14.56 -4.34
CA GLU A 312 26.21 15.01 -5.62
C GLU A 312 27.59 15.68 -5.45
N PRO A 313 27.80 16.63 -4.52
CA PRO A 313 29.12 17.21 -4.30
C PRO A 313 30.18 16.17 -3.91
N MET A 314 29.82 15.23 -3.03
CA MET A 314 30.72 14.17 -2.59
C MET A 314 31.11 13.26 -3.76
N PHE A 315 30.14 12.84 -4.58
CA PHE A 315 30.42 11.92 -5.69
C PHE A 315 31.22 12.60 -6.81
N ARG A 316 30.99 13.90 -7.05
CA ARG A 316 31.83 14.69 -7.95
C ARG A 316 33.27 14.77 -7.46
N TYR A 317 33.46 15.03 -6.16
CA TYR A 317 34.79 15.04 -5.55
C TYR A 317 35.50 13.68 -5.68
N LEU A 318 34.80 12.59 -5.36
CA LEU A 318 35.35 11.23 -5.47
C LEU A 318 35.80 10.92 -6.90
N LYS A 319 34.95 11.21 -7.89
CA LYS A 319 35.25 10.97 -9.31
C LYS A 319 36.43 11.79 -9.81
N ALA A 320 36.56 13.04 -9.37
CA ALA A 320 37.66 13.93 -9.78
C ALA A 320 38.98 13.59 -9.08
N THR A 321 38.93 13.05 -7.86
CA THR A 321 40.11 12.83 -7.01
C THR A 321 40.71 11.44 -7.18
N PHE A 322 39.86 10.41 -7.37
CA PHE A 322 40.28 9.01 -7.46
C PHE A 322 40.01 8.47 -8.87
N ALA A 323 41.00 8.60 -9.76
CA ALA A 323 40.84 8.29 -11.19
C ALA A 323 40.58 6.79 -11.48
N GLY A 324 41.03 5.89 -10.60
CA GLY A 324 40.82 4.44 -10.71
C GLY A 324 39.61 3.93 -9.93
N LEU A 325 38.78 4.83 -9.36
CA LEU A 325 37.68 4.44 -8.48
C LEU A 325 36.72 3.46 -9.15
N GLN A 326 36.59 2.28 -8.55
CA GLN A 326 35.70 1.22 -8.98
C GLN A 326 34.38 1.33 -8.22
N LEU A 327 33.27 1.30 -8.97
CA LEU A 327 31.93 1.19 -8.40
C LEU A 327 31.67 -0.29 -8.11
N ILE A 328 31.32 -0.59 -6.85
CA ILE A 328 30.93 -1.92 -6.37
C ILE A 328 29.41 -1.99 -6.27
#